data_AF-A0A2G4YQ23-F1
#
_entry.id   AF-A0A2G4YQ23-F1
#
_cell.length_a   1.000
_cell.length_b   1.000
_cell.length_c   1.000
_cell.angle_alpha   90.00
_cell.angle_beta   90.00
_cell.angle_gamma   90.00
#
_symmetry.space_group_name_H-M   'P 1'
#
loop_
_entity.id
_entity.type
_entity.pdbx_description
1 polymer ?
#
loop_
_entity_poly.entity_id
_entity_poly.type
_entity_poly.pdbx_seq_one_letter_code
_entity_poly.pdbx_strand_id
1 'polypeptide(L)'
;MIQKRGCDNQIVIPFLLEWFQQSISRQQQDEKHVSDKAKTTQKASTVKAPRALTEDEVRQYLVAHPAFFDHNKDLLALLKPERAPRADGIVDFQAVLLDRLQSEIAELSDVQGSLIHASRSNMTTQARIHDAVLALLEAESLDHLCHMVSQDWVDMLQVDSISICFEQGRNLPENSNIRRLSAGMVDDLLGIDQDATLRGDISANGDIFGPATPLIKAEALIRLPESDLTPAGLLAFGSRDEAFFTPGQGTELLRFLQAAFQARLIHFLD
;
A
#
# COMPACT_ATOMS: atom_id res chain seq x y z
N MET A 1 36.07 -3.64 39.63
CA MET A 1 37.02 -4.25 38.67
C MET A 1 36.23 -5.26 37.85
N ILE A 2 36.07 -4.97 36.54
CA ILE A 2 35.66 -5.86 35.42
C ILE A 2 34.19 -6.33 35.40
N GLN A 3 33.41 -6.35 34.32
CA GLN A 3 33.24 -5.56 33.08
C GLN A 3 32.00 -6.18 32.40
N LYS A 4 31.05 -5.34 31.97
CA LYS A 4 29.89 -5.74 31.14
C LYS A 4 30.38 -6.38 29.84
N ARG A 5 29.75 -7.47 29.39
CA ARG A 5 29.80 -7.91 27.99
C ARG A 5 28.40 -7.76 27.40
N GLY A 6 28.25 -6.71 26.58
CA GLY A 6 27.22 -6.66 25.55
C GLY A 6 27.61 -7.61 24.42
N CYS A 7 26.61 -8.24 23.81
CA CYS A 7 26.76 -8.80 22.47
C CYS A 7 26.23 -7.78 21.48
N ASP A 8 27.16 -7.25 20.70
CA ASP A 8 26.95 -6.35 19.59
C ASP A 8 26.12 -7.03 18.50
N ASN A 9 24.94 -6.47 18.20
CA ASN A 9 24.20 -6.77 16.99
C ASN A 9 24.54 -5.69 15.93
N GLN A 10 25.79 -5.69 15.50
CA GLN A 10 26.27 -4.94 14.33
C GLN A 10 26.80 -5.94 13.31
N ILE A 11 25.99 -6.38 12.36
CA ILE A 11 26.34 -6.75 10.97
C ILE A 11 25.00 -6.97 10.26
N VAL A 12 24.38 -5.91 9.72
CA VAL A 12 23.52 -5.96 8.50
C VAL A 12 23.40 -4.55 7.87
N ILE A 13 23.61 -3.47 8.64
CA ILE A 13 23.38 -2.09 8.17
C ILE A 13 24.44 -1.50 7.19
N PRO A 14 25.71 -1.95 7.07
CA PRO A 14 26.67 -1.26 6.18
C PRO A 14 26.44 -1.47 4.68
N PHE A 15 25.86 -2.61 4.27
CA PHE A 15 25.81 -3.00 2.85
C PHE A 15 24.69 -2.31 2.06
N LEU A 16 23.61 -1.93 2.74
CA LEU A 16 22.45 -1.27 2.12
C LEU A 16 22.67 0.23 1.88
N LEU A 17 23.52 0.89 2.69
CA LEU A 17 23.86 2.32 2.47
C LEU A 17 24.87 2.52 1.32
N GLU A 18 25.82 1.59 1.16
CA GLU A 18 26.81 1.63 0.07
C GLU A 18 26.16 1.40 -1.29
N TRP A 19 25.20 0.46 -1.36
CA TRP A 19 24.39 0.22 -2.56
C TRP A 19 23.50 1.43 -2.91
N PHE A 20 22.93 2.09 -1.90
CA PHE A 20 22.08 3.28 -2.10
C PHE A 20 22.88 4.48 -2.62
N GLN A 21 24.07 4.76 -2.08
CA GLN A 21 24.93 5.85 -2.58
C GLN A 21 25.52 5.57 -3.97
N GLN A 22 25.81 4.30 -4.30
CA GLN A 22 26.34 3.92 -5.60
C GLN A 22 25.26 3.97 -6.72
N SER A 23 23.98 3.79 -6.36
CA SER A 23 22.85 3.91 -7.30
C SER A 23 22.57 5.36 -7.72
N ILE A 24 22.65 6.31 -6.78
CA ILE A 24 22.47 7.75 -7.05
C ILE A 24 23.61 8.29 -7.93
N SER A 25 24.83 7.79 -7.71
CA SER A 25 26.01 8.16 -8.51
C SER A 25 25.94 7.66 -9.96
N ARG A 26 25.30 6.51 -10.20
CA ARG A 26 25.07 5.97 -11.56
C ARG A 26 23.99 6.76 -12.33
N GLN A 27 22.92 7.21 -11.67
CA GLN A 27 21.90 8.03 -12.34
C GLN A 27 22.41 9.43 -12.73
N GLN A 28 23.33 10.03 -11.96
CA GLN A 28 23.91 11.35 -12.29
C GLN A 28 24.96 11.30 -13.43
N GLN A 29 25.49 10.12 -13.78
CA GLN A 29 26.45 9.98 -14.89
C GLN A 29 25.75 9.82 -16.25
N ASP A 30 24.55 9.23 -16.29
CA ASP A 30 23.77 9.08 -17.53
C ASP A 30 23.15 10.41 -17.99
N GLU A 31 22.82 11.34 -17.08
CA GLU A 31 22.34 12.69 -17.45
C GLU A 31 23.44 13.57 -18.08
N LYS A 32 24.73 13.35 -17.75
CA LYS A 32 25.84 14.10 -18.36
C LYS A 32 26.19 13.62 -19.77
N HIS A 33 25.90 12.36 -20.12
CA HIS A 33 26.22 11.80 -21.43
C HIS A 33 25.28 12.24 -22.56
N VAL A 34 24.12 12.81 -22.25
CA VAL A 34 23.16 13.35 -23.25
C VAL A 34 23.48 14.80 -23.63
N SER A 35 24.17 15.57 -22.77
CA SER A 35 24.48 16.99 -23.01
C SER A 35 25.69 17.23 -23.94
N ASP A 36 26.55 16.24 -24.14
CA ASP A 36 27.83 16.41 -24.86
C ASP A 36 27.79 16.11 -26.37
N LYS A 37 26.61 15.87 -26.97
CA LYS A 37 26.48 15.62 -28.44
C LYS A 37 25.96 16.80 -29.26
N ALA A 38 25.95 18.02 -28.71
CA ALA A 38 25.55 19.22 -29.44
C ALA A 38 26.68 20.26 -29.58
N LYS A 39 27.88 19.82 -29.96
CA LYS A 39 28.91 20.73 -30.49
C LYS A 39 29.68 20.04 -31.61
N THR A 40 29.45 20.50 -32.84
CA THR A 40 30.46 20.78 -33.89
C THR A 40 29.78 20.77 -35.26
N THR A 41 29.63 21.93 -35.89
CA THR A 41 30.38 22.30 -37.11
C THR A 41 29.83 23.64 -37.60
N GLN A 42 30.42 24.75 -37.14
CA GLN A 42 30.32 26.03 -37.83
C GLN A 42 31.24 25.97 -39.05
N LYS A 43 30.67 26.18 -40.25
CA LYS A 43 31.44 26.57 -41.43
C LYS A 43 30.87 27.89 -41.95
N ALA A 44 31.63 28.95 -41.73
CA ALA A 44 31.35 30.27 -42.25
C ALA A 44 31.40 30.25 -43.77
N SER A 45 30.33 30.75 -44.40
CA SER A 45 30.41 31.31 -45.75
C SER A 45 29.50 32.53 -45.82
N THR A 46 30.16 33.66 -46.10
CA THR A 46 29.66 35.02 -46.22
C THR A 46 28.78 35.20 -47.45
N VAL A 47 27.51 35.60 -47.31
CA VAL A 47 26.78 36.32 -48.38
C VAL A 47 25.74 37.28 -47.78
N LYS A 48 26.00 38.58 -47.96
CA LYS A 48 25.09 39.73 -48.21
C LYS A 48 24.00 40.07 -47.17
N ALA A 49 24.06 41.31 -46.68
CA ALA A 49 23.10 41.93 -45.77
C ALA A 49 21.63 41.60 -46.14
N PRO A 50 20.79 41.15 -45.19
CA PRO A 50 19.45 40.70 -45.52
C PRO A 50 18.59 41.91 -45.88
N ARG A 51 17.99 41.86 -47.07
CA ARG A 51 16.80 42.64 -47.41
C ARG A 51 15.79 42.39 -46.28
N ALA A 52 15.25 43.44 -45.67
CA ALA A 52 14.20 43.26 -44.65
C ALA A 52 13.07 42.46 -45.30
N LEU A 53 12.88 41.22 -44.85
CA LEU A 53 11.82 40.35 -45.32
C LEU A 53 10.51 41.02 -44.92
N THR A 54 9.65 41.25 -45.91
CA THR A 54 8.31 41.77 -45.62
C THR A 54 7.46 40.67 -45.00
N GLU A 55 6.52 41.05 -44.13
CA GLU A 55 5.63 40.11 -43.44
C GLU A 55 4.90 39.18 -44.42
N ASP A 56 4.50 39.72 -45.58
CA ASP A 56 3.83 38.97 -46.63
C ASP A 56 4.74 37.92 -47.30
N GLU A 57 6.04 38.19 -47.45
CA GLU A 57 7.00 37.24 -48.00
C GLU A 57 7.24 36.07 -47.05
N VAL A 58 7.34 36.34 -45.74
CA VAL A 58 7.45 35.31 -44.70
C VAL A 58 6.17 34.48 -44.66
N ARG A 59 5.00 35.11 -44.75
CA ARG A 59 3.70 34.43 -44.78
C ARG A 59 3.57 33.51 -45.99
N GLN A 60 3.92 33.99 -47.19
CA GLN A 60 3.87 33.18 -48.41
C GLN A 60 4.82 31.99 -48.34
N TYR A 61 6.02 32.19 -47.78
CA TYR A 61 7.00 31.12 -47.62
C TYR A 61 6.53 30.03 -46.65
N LEU A 62 5.96 30.42 -45.49
CA LEU A 62 5.46 29.47 -44.50
C LEU A 62 4.23 28.68 -44.99
N VAL A 63 3.36 29.31 -45.78
CA VAL A 63 2.22 28.62 -46.42
C VAL A 63 2.69 27.65 -47.49
N ALA A 64 3.70 28.01 -48.28
CA ALA A 64 4.24 27.15 -49.33
C ALA A 64 5.04 25.95 -48.78
N HIS A 65 5.58 26.06 -47.55
CA HIS A 65 6.44 25.03 -46.95
C HIS A 65 5.99 24.64 -45.53
N PRO A 66 4.88 23.89 -45.37
CA PRO A 66 4.38 23.45 -44.07
C PRO A 66 5.37 22.55 -43.29
N ALA A 67 6.16 21.74 -43.99
CA ALA A 67 7.19 20.86 -43.41
C ALA A 67 8.39 21.61 -42.82
N PHE A 68 8.42 22.94 -42.94
CA PHE A 68 9.45 23.79 -42.33
C PHE A 68 9.45 23.71 -40.80
N PHE A 69 8.27 23.52 -40.19
CA PHE A 69 8.13 23.41 -38.73
C PHE A 69 8.61 22.06 -38.17
N ASP A 70 8.65 21.01 -38.99
CA ASP A 70 9.15 19.69 -38.55
C ASP A 70 10.66 19.71 -38.27
N HIS A 71 11.39 20.57 -38.99
CA HIS A 71 12.84 20.73 -38.91
C HIS A 71 13.27 21.85 -37.96
N ASN A 72 12.36 22.76 -37.59
CA ASN A 72 12.62 23.91 -36.73
C ASN A 72 11.62 23.96 -35.56
N LYS A 73 11.62 22.89 -34.75
CA LYS A 73 10.69 22.72 -33.60
C LYS A 73 10.94 23.71 -32.47
N ASP A 74 12.14 24.27 -32.41
CA ASP A 74 12.55 25.35 -31.49
C ASP A 74 11.79 26.66 -31.76
N LEU A 75 11.42 26.94 -33.02
CA LEU A 75 10.61 28.11 -33.37
C LEU A 75 9.16 28.00 -32.86
N LEU A 76 8.63 26.78 -32.73
CA LEU A 76 7.32 26.55 -32.11
C LEU A 76 7.32 26.91 -30.62
N ALA A 77 8.45 26.72 -29.93
CA ALA A 77 8.58 27.10 -28.51
C ALA A 77 8.65 28.62 -28.30
N LEU A 78 9.09 29.36 -29.33
CA LEU A 78 9.19 30.83 -29.32
C LEU A 78 7.88 31.52 -29.77
N LEU A 79 7.01 30.80 -30.47
CA LEU A 79 5.63 31.19 -30.73
C LEU A 79 4.82 31.14 -29.42
N LYS A 80 5.01 32.12 -28.54
CA LYS A 80 4.00 32.48 -27.56
C LYS A 80 2.90 33.23 -28.30
N PRO A 81 1.70 32.66 -28.52
CA PRO A 81 0.61 33.46 -29.03
C PRO A 81 0.30 34.53 -27.99
N GLU A 82 0.48 35.82 -28.34
CA GLU A 82 -0.35 36.83 -27.72
C GLU A 82 -1.79 36.41 -28.03
N ARG A 83 -2.58 36.14 -26.98
CA ARG A 83 -3.99 35.78 -27.10
C ARG A 83 -4.67 36.77 -28.04
N ALA A 84 -4.92 36.37 -29.28
CA ALA A 84 -5.82 37.10 -30.15
C ALA A 84 -7.24 36.96 -29.58
N PRO A 85 -8.04 38.03 -29.55
CA PRO A 85 -9.42 37.94 -29.12
C PRO A 85 -10.20 37.08 -30.12
N ARG A 86 -10.64 35.92 -29.61
CA ARG A 86 -11.76 35.08 -30.04
C ARG A 86 -12.41 35.47 -31.37
N ALA A 87 -12.06 34.75 -32.44
CA ALA A 87 -12.94 34.61 -33.60
C ALA A 87 -13.79 33.35 -33.43
N ASP A 88 -15.07 33.51 -33.70
CA ASP A 88 -16.15 32.55 -33.49
C ASP A 88 -15.91 31.19 -34.18
N GLY A 89 -16.15 30.09 -33.46
CA GLY A 89 -16.39 28.77 -34.06
C GLY A 89 -15.23 27.80 -34.31
N ILE A 90 -13.96 28.10 -34.01
CA ILE A 90 -12.85 27.14 -34.20
C ILE A 90 -12.42 26.57 -32.85
N VAL A 91 -12.71 25.28 -32.64
CA VAL A 91 -12.22 24.50 -31.50
C VAL A 91 -10.72 24.32 -31.67
N ASP A 92 -9.93 24.82 -30.72
CA ASP A 92 -8.49 24.58 -30.68
C ASP A 92 -8.25 23.13 -30.28
N PHE A 93 -8.13 22.27 -31.30
CA PHE A 93 -7.88 20.85 -31.13
C PHE A 93 -6.56 20.57 -30.37
N GLN A 94 -5.60 21.50 -30.38
CA GLN A 94 -4.36 21.36 -29.62
C GLN A 94 -4.59 21.60 -28.13
N ALA A 95 -5.41 22.61 -27.78
CA ALA A 95 -5.80 22.85 -26.40
C ALA A 95 -6.60 21.67 -25.80
N VAL A 96 -7.53 21.10 -26.57
CA VAL A 96 -8.32 19.93 -26.14
C VAL A 96 -7.45 18.67 -25.98
N LEU A 97 -6.51 18.43 -26.89
CA LEU A 97 -5.59 17.29 -26.80
C LEU A 97 -4.63 17.42 -25.62
N LEU A 98 -4.14 18.64 -25.36
CA LEU A 98 -3.21 18.92 -24.27
C LEU A 98 -3.90 18.82 -22.90
N ASP A 99 -5.13 19.29 -22.78
CA ASP A 99 -5.97 19.10 -21.59
C ASP A 99 -6.27 17.62 -21.32
N ARG A 100 -6.56 16.86 -22.38
CA ARG A 100 -6.75 15.40 -22.28
C ARG A 100 -5.47 14.67 -21.85
N LEU A 101 -4.32 14.99 -22.43
CA LEU A 101 -3.04 14.39 -22.05
C LEU A 101 -2.65 14.76 -20.62
N GLN A 102 -2.89 16.01 -20.19
CA GLN A 102 -2.66 16.42 -18.80
C GLN A 102 -3.59 15.68 -17.84
N SER A 103 -4.85 15.45 -18.22
CA SER A 103 -5.80 14.66 -17.44
C SER A 103 -5.36 13.19 -17.35
N GLU A 104 -4.95 12.57 -18.46
CA GLU A 104 -4.43 11.20 -18.46
C GLU A 104 -3.14 11.06 -17.64
N ILE A 105 -2.24 12.06 -17.67
CA ILE A 105 -1.03 12.09 -16.83
C ILE A 105 -1.39 12.24 -15.35
N ALA A 106 -2.35 13.09 -15.01
CA ALA A 106 -2.82 13.27 -13.64
C ALA A 106 -3.45 11.98 -13.11
N GLU A 107 -4.33 11.35 -13.89
CA GLU A 107 -4.94 10.06 -13.56
C GLU A 107 -3.88 8.96 -13.36
N LEU A 108 -2.89 8.86 -14.25
CA LEU A 108 -1.80 7.88 -14.12
C LEU A 108 -0.92 8.15 -12.89
N SER A 109 -0.62 9.43 -12.60
CA SER A 109 0.15 9.83 -11.42
C SER A 109 -0.60 9.50 -10.13
N ASP A 110 -1.91 9.73 -10.09
CA ASP A 110 -2.77 9.40 -8.95
C ASP A 110 -2.85 7.88 -8.72
N VAL A 111 -2.95 7.11 -9.80
CA VAL A 111 -2.89 5.63 -9.73
C VAL A 111 -1.52 5.17 -9.22
N GLN A 112 -0.43 5.74 -9.71
CA GLN A 112 0.92 5.39 -9.24
C GLN A 112 1.12 5.72 -7.76
N GLY A 113 0.66 6.90 -7.32
CA GLY A 113 0.68 7.29 -5.91
C GLY A 113 -0.11 6.30 -5.04
N SER A 114 -1.34 5.99 -5.45
CA SER A 114 -2.21 5.03 -4.76
C SER A 114 -1.58 3.64 -4.65
N LEU A 115 -0.94 3.14 -5.72
CA LEU A 115 -0.25 1.84 -5.71
C LEU A 115 0.96 1.83 -4.77
N ILE A 116 1.76 2.90 -4.76
CA ILE A 116 2.91 3.00 -3.84
C ILE A 116 2.43 3.04 -2.38
N HIS A 117 1.36 3.80 -2.10
CA HIS A 117 0.78 3.86 -0.76
C HIS A 117 0.20 2.51 -0.33
N ALA A 118 -0.56 1.84 -1.19
CA ALA A 118 -1.09 0.49 -0.93
C ALA A 118 0.04 -0.52 -0.70
N SER A 119 1.08 -0.50 -1.52
CA SER A 119 2.24 -1.39 -1.36
C SER A 119 2.97 -1.15 -0.04
N ARG A 120 3.21 0.11 0.34
CA ARG A 120 3.87 0.45 1.61
C ARG A 120 3.01 0.08 2.82
N SER A 121 1.72 0.36 2.76
CA SER A 121 0.76 -0.04 3.79
C SER A 121 0.75 -1.57 3.96
N ASN A 122 0.68 -2.31 2.86
CA ASN A 122 0.71 -3.78 2.89
C ASN A 122 2.02 -4.33 3.47
N MET A 123 3.17 -3.78 3.08
CA MET A 123 4.47 -4.17 3.68
C MET A 123 4.53 -3.88 5.19
N THR A 124 3.93 -2.78 5.63
CA THR A 124 3.89 -2.42 7.06
C THR A 124 3.00 -3.39 7.83
N THR A 125 1.83 -3.71 7.30
CA THR A 125 0.93 -4.73 7.87
C THR A 125 1.61 -6.09 7.93
N GLN A 126 2.31 -6.49 6.86
CA GLN A 126 3.03 -7.77 6.82
C GLN A 126 4.15 -7.83 7.87
N ALA A 127 4.94 -6.76 8.03
CA ALA A 127 5.99 -6.70 9.06
C ALA A 127 5.41 -6.87 10.47
N ARG A 128 4.32 -6.15 10.79
CA ARG A 128 3.63 -6.27 12.08
C ARG A 128 3.11 -7.67 12.35
N ILE A 129 2.61 -8.33 11.31
CA ILE A 129 2.11 -9.70 11.43
C ILE A 129 3.24 -10.68 11.71
N HIS A 130 4.39 -10.52 11.06
CA HIS A 130 5.58 -11.32 11.39
C HIS A 130 6.05 -11.08 12.81
N ASP A 131 6.12 -9.82 13.25
CA ASP A 131 6.49 -9.47 14.63
C ASP A 131 5.52 -10.07 15.65
N ALA A 132 4.20 -10.01 15.38
CA ALA A 132 3.16 -10.59 16.22
C ALA A 132 3.28 -12.12 16.34
N VAL A 133 3.63 -12.81 15.24
CA VAL A 133 3.89 -14.26 15.25
C VAL A 133 5.18 -14.59 15.99
N LEU A 134 6.25 -13.82 15.80
CA LEU A 134 7.49 -14.04 16.55
C LEU A 134 7.26 -13.88 18.05
N ALA A 135 6.53 -12.84 18.48
CA ALA A 135 6.13 -12.67 19.86
C ALA A 135 5.33 -13.89 20.35
N LEU A 136 4.35 -14.37 19.56
CA LEU A 136 3.52 -15.54 19.91
C LEU A 136 4.35 -16.81 20.19
N LEU A 137 5.50 -16.96 19.52
CA LEU A 137 6.41 -18.09 19.74
C LEU A 137 7.13 -18.01 21.08
N GLU A 138 7.24 -16.82 21.69
CA GLU A 138 7.83 -16.63 23.01
C GLU A 138 6.88 -16.97 24.16
N ALA A 139 5.61 -17.29 23.88
CA ALA A 139 4.66 -17.71 24.90
C ALA A 139 5.16 -18.95 25.68
N GLU A 140 5.08 -18.87 27.02
CA GLU A 140 5.56 -19.90 27.95
C GLU A 140 4.43 -20.78 28.51
N SER A 141 3.19 -20.30 28.42
CA SER A 141 2.01 -21.00 28.94
C SER A 141 0.78 -20.67 28.09
N LEU A 142 -0.28 -21.46 28.26
CA LEU A 142 -1.55 -21.20 27.59
C LEU A 142 -2.16 -19.85 27.99
N ASP A 143 -2.05 -19.47 29.27
CA ASP A 143 -2.56 -18.20 29.76
C ASP A 143 -1.78 -17.02 29.17
N HIS A 144 -0.47 -17.15 29.11
CA HIS A 144 0.40 -16.17 28.45
C HIS A 144 0.02 -16.05 26.96
N LEU A 145 -0.16 -17.18 26.25
CA LEU A 145 -0.57 -17.18 24.85
C LEU A 145 -1.89 -16.42 24.62
N CYS A 146 -2.91 -16.70 25.43
CA CYS A 146 -4.22 -16.05 25.30
C CYS A 146 -4.16 -14.56 25.66
N HIS A 147 -3.34 -14.20 26.65
CA HIS A 147 -3.08 -12.81 27.03
C HIS A 147 -2.41 -12.03 25.89
N MET A 148 -1.36 -12.59 25.29
CA MET A 148 -0.65 -11.98 24.16
C MET A 148 -1.59 -11.68 22.98
N VAL A 149 -2.44 -12.64 22.63
CA VAL A 149 -3.40 -12.47 21.51
C VAL A 149 -4.49 -11.45 21.84
N SER A 150 -4.97 -11.41 23.09
CA SER A 150 -6.08 -10.54 23.48
C SER A 150 -5.64 -9.12 23.86
N GLN A 151 -4.36 -8.91 24.17
CA GLN A 151 -3.81 -7.63 24.63
C GLN A 151 -2.66 -7.15 23.73
N ASP A 152 -1.53 -7.86 23.68
CA ASP A 152 -0.34 -7.38 22.97
C ASP A 152 -0.55 -7.24 21.46
N TRP A 153 -1.27 -8.19 20.86
CA TRP A 153 -1.62 -8.13 19.44
C TRP A 153 -2.53 -6.95 19.10
N VAL A 154 -3.31 -6.43 20.04
CA VAL A 154 -4.16 -5.25 19.82
C VAL A 154 -3.28 -4.06 19.44
N ASP A 155 -2.21 -3.84 20.21
CA ASP A 155 -1.25 -2.77 19.97
C ASP A 155 -0.39 -3.05 18.73
N MET A 156 0.10 -4.28 18.55
CA MET A 156 0.97 -4.65 17.42
C MET A 156 0.26 -4.55 16.07
N LEU A 157 -0.99 -5.04 15.99
CA LEU A 157 -1.78 -5.05 14.77
C LEU A 157 -2.55 -3.73 14.56
N GLN A 158 -2.55 -2.83 15.55
CA GLN A 158 -3.29 -1.57 15.55
C GLN A 158 -4.80 -1.77 15.34
N VAL A 159 -5.34 -2.78 16.01
CA VAL A 159 -6.78 -3.01 16.12
C VAL A 159 -7.27 -2.53 17.48
N ASP A 160 -8.59 -2.51 17.70
CA ASP A 160 -9.16 -2.01 18.96
C ASP A 160 -9.53 -3.13 19.94
N SER A 161 -9.78 -4.33 19.42
CA SER A 161 -10.09 -5.48 20.25
C SER A 161 -9.76 -6.77 19.49
N ILE A 162 -9.24 -7.76 20.21
CA ILE A 162 -9.13 -9.14 19.74
C ILE A 162 -9.81 -10.02 20.76
N SER A 163 -10.63 -10.95 20.30
CA SER A 163 -11.36 -11.89 21.15
C SER A 163 -11.18 -13.32 20.65
N ILE A 164 -10.77 -14.20 21.57
CA ILE A 164 -10.69 -15.65 21.33
C ILE A 164 -12.00 -16.26 21.80
N CYS A 165 -12.71 -16.91 20.91
CA CYS A 165 -14.02 -17.50 21.18
C CYS A 165 -14.02 -18.99 20.83
N PHE A 166 -14.61 -19.82 21.68
CA PHE A 166 -14.81 -21.25 21.43
C PHE A 166 -16.24 -21.65 21.73
N GLU A 167 -16.79 -22.57 20.93
CA GLU A 167 -18.11 -23.13 21.18
C GLU A 167 -18.12 -24.05 22.41
N GLN A 168 -19.29 -24.14 23.05
CA GLN A 168 -19.50 -25.10 24.12
C GLN A 168 -19.46 -26.54 23.57
N GLY A 169 -18.63 -27.40 24.16
CA GLY A 169 -18.60 -28.82 23.82
C GLY A 169 -17.48 -29.62 24.45
N ARG A 170 -16.23 -29.13 24.36
CA ARG A 170 -15.06 -29.77 25.00
C ARG A 170 -14.53 -28.95 26.17
N ASN A 171 -13.87 -29.63 27.11
CA ASN A 171 -13.22 -28.98 28.26
C ASN A 171 -11.91 -28.32 27.83
N LEU A 172 -12.01 -27.09 27.32
CA LEU A 172 -10.87 -26.18 27.34
C LEU A 172 -10.59 -25.77 28.80
N PRO A 173 -9.32 -25.63 29.19
CA PRO A 173 -8.97 -25.09 30.50
C PRO A 173 -9.58 -23.69 30.68
N GLU A 174 -10.02 -23.39 31.91
CA GLU A 174 -10.61 -22.09 32.20
C GLU A 174 -9.58 -20.98 32.01
N ASN A 175 -9.89 -20.06 31.10
CA ASN A 175 -9.07 -18.89 30.82
C ASN A 175 -9.97 -17.65 30.69
N SER A 176 -9.61 -16.57 31.37
CA SER A 176 -10.38 -15.32 31.36
C SER A 176 -10.38 -14.62 29.99
N ASN A 177 -9.39 -14.91 29.15
CA ASN A 177 -9.25 -14.34 27.81
C ASN A 177 -10.01 -15.17 26.74
N ILE A 178 -10.55 -16.34 27.11
CA ILE A 178 -11.35 -17.18 26.20
C ILE A 178 -12.84 -16.99 26.50
N ARG A 179 -13.60 -16.58 25.47
CA ARG A 179 -15.06 -16.48 25.52
C ARG A 179 -15.71 -17.79 25.08
N ARG A 180 -16.82 -18.13 25.72
CA ARG A 180 -17.64 -19.30 25.36
C ARG A 180 -18.85 -18.85 24.54
N LEU A 181 -19.01 -19.42 23.36
CA LEU A 181 -20.16 -19.21 22.48
C LEU A 181 -21.15 -20.39 22.59
N SER A 182 -22.39 -20.18 22.17
CA SER A 182 -23.32 -21.29 21.94
C SER A 182 -22.82 -22.20 20.81
N ALA A 183 -23.13 -23.49 20.89
CA ALA A 183 -22.80 -24.44 19.82
C ALA A 183 -23.49 -24.02 18.50
N GLY A 184 -22.77 -24.07 17.39
CA GLY A 184 -23.21 -23.65 16.06
C GLY A 184 -23.10 -22.14 15.78
N MET A 185 -22.75 -21.32 16.78
CA MET A 185 -22.66 -19.86 16.63
C MET A 185 -21.56 -19.45 15.65
N VAL A 186 -20.46 -20.20 15.56
CA VAL A 186 -19.38 -19.89 14.62
C VAL A 186 -19.88 -20.05 13.19
N ASP A 187 -20.65 -21.10 12.92
CA ASP A 187 -21.26 -21.34 11.61
C ASP A 187 -22.35 -20.33 11.28
N ASP A 188 -23.14 -19.90 12.25
CA ASP A 188 -24.13 -18.82 12.06
C ASP A 188 -23.48 -17.48 11.73
N LEU A 189 -22.27 -17.21 12.25
CA LEU A 189 -21.56 -15.94 12.08
C LEU A 189 -20.76 -15.85 10.78
N LEU A 190 -20.05 -16.92 10.39
CA LEU A 190 -19.19 -16.96 9.20
C LEU A 190 -19.84 -17.68 8.01
N GLY A 191 -20.73 -18.64 8.27
CA GLY A 191 -21.18 -19.62 7.29
C GLY A 191 -20.29 -20.88 7.27
N ILE A 192 -20.89 -22.00 6.88
CA ILE A 192 -20.32 -23.36 6.98
C ILE A 192 -18.98 -23.51 6.25
N ASP A 193 -18.85 -22.91 5.05
CA ASP A 193 -17.66 -23.07 4.18
C ASP A 193 -16.75 -21.84 4.13
N GLN A 194 -16.91 -20.88 5.05
CA GLN A 194 -16.03 -19.70 5.09
C GLN A 194 -15.02 -19.81 6.24
N ASP A 195 -13.74 -19.65 5.88
CA ASP A 195 -12.63 -19.60 6.82
C ASP A 195 -12.47 -18.21 7.45
N ALA A 196 -12.82 -17.16 6.72
CA ALA A 196 -12.69 -15.79 7.17
C ALA A 196 -13.74 -14.87 6.53
N THR A 197 -14.24 -13.91 7.29
CA THR A 197 -15.20 -12.90 6.84
C THR A 197 -14.77 -11.53 7.35
N LEU A 198 -14.74 -10.53 6.45
CA LEU A 198 -14.43 -9.14 6.77
C LEU A 198 -15.70 -8.31 6.59
N ARG A 199 -16.06 -7.51 7.60
CA ARG A 199 -17.25 -6.66 7.57
C ARG A 199 -16.92 -5.26 8.08
N GLY A 200 -17.36 -4.24 7.36
CA GLY A 200 -17.33 -2.83 7.78
C GLY A 200 -18.75 -2.29 7.91
N ASP A 201 -18.92 -1.18 8.62
CA ASP A 201 -20.22 -0.57 8.93
C ASP A 201 -21.22 -1.55 9.57
N ILE A 202 -20.76 -2.23 10.63
CA ILE A 202 -21.55 -3.24 11.35
C ILE A 202 -21.88 -2.83 12.77
N SER A 203 -22.95 -3.43 13.30
CA SER A 203 -23.20 -3.52 14.73
C SER A 203 -22.60 -4.83 15.24
N ALA A 204 -21.51 -4.73 16.00
CA ALA A 204 -20.79 -5.89 16.48
C ALA A 204 -21.64 -6.76 17.43
N ASN A 205 -21.31 -8.05 17.51
CA ASN A 205 -22.00 -8.97 18.40
C ASN A 205 -21.46 -8.90 19.84
N GLY A 206 -22.37 -8.70 20.79
CA GLY A 206 -22.10 -8.67 22.24
C GLY A 206 -21.41 -9.92 22.78
N ASP A 207 -21.73 -11.08 22.22
CA ASP A 207 -21.15 -12.36 22.66
C ASP A 207 -19.67 -12.50 22.26
N ILE A 208 -19.25 -11.79 21.22
CA ILE A 208 -17.87 -11.81 20.70
C ILE A 208 -17.02 -10.74 21.40
N PHE A 209 -17.47 -9.47 21.37
CA PHE A 209 -16.64 -8.33 21.82
C PHE A 209 -16.96 -7.86 23.24
N GLY A 210 -18.02 -8.37 23.87
CA GLY A 210 -18.38 -8.06 25.25
C GLY A 210 -18.49 -6.55 25.49
N PRO A 211 -17.77 -5.96 26.47
CA PRO A 211 -17.83 -4.52 26.75
C PRO A 211 -17.36 -3.61 25.60
N ALA A 212 -16.54 -4.11 24.67
CA ALA A 212 -16.01 -3.33 23.55
C ALA A 212 -17.04 -3.17 22.40
N THR A 213 -18.08 -4.01 22.37
CA THR A 213 -19.12 -4.06 21.34
C THR A 213 -19.63 -2.70 20.84
N PRO A 214 -20.02 -1.72 21.68
CA PRO A 214 -20.57 -0.45 21.19
C PRO A 214 -19.56 0.43 20.44
N LEU A 215 -18.26 0.13 20.55
CA LEU A 215 -17.21 0.88 19.87
C LEU A 215 -16.81 0.23 18.54
N ILE A 216 -17.06 -1.06 18.37
CA ILE A 216 -16.63 -1.80 17.17
C ILE A 216 -17.59 -1.50 16.02
N LYS A 217 -17.01 -1.03 14.91
CA LYS A 217 -17.71 -0.68 13.67
C LYS A 217 -17.26 -1.47 12.46
N ALA A 218 -16.10 -2.10 12.53
CA ALA A 218 -15.61 -3.06 11.56
C ALA A 218 -15.05 -4.28 12.29
N GLU A 219 -15.21 -5.45 11.69
CA GLU A 219 -14.71 -6.70 12.26
C GLU A 219 -14.11 -7.63 11.20
N ALA A 220 -13.12 -8.40 11.62
CA ALA A 220 -12.62 -9.57 10.91
C ALA A 220 -12.83 -10.81 11.76
N LEU A 221 -13.54 -11.78 11.21
CA LEU A 221 -13.86 -13.04 11.85
C LEU A 221 -13.08 -14.14 11.15
N ILE A 222 -12.30 -14.93 11.90
CA ILE A 222 -11.51 -16.05 11.37
C ILE A 222 -11.82 -17.33 12.13
N ARG A 223 -12.21 -18.37 11.41
CA ARG A 223 -12.52 -19.69 11.96
C ARG A 223 -11.28 -20.33 12.57
N LEU A 224 -11.42 -20.83 13.80
CA LEU A 224 -10.50 -21.80 14.40
C LEU A 224 -11.12 -23.19 14.16
N PRO A 225 -10.54 -24.03 13.28
CA PRO A 225 -11.11 -25.32 12.98
C PRO A 225 -11.12 -26.22 14.20
N GLU A 226 -12.17 -27.04 14.31
CA GLU A 226 -12.28 -28.06 15.35
C GLU A 226 -11.09 -29.03 15.25
N SER A 227 -10.57 -29.45 16.40
CA SER A 227 -9.52 -30.45 16.51
C SER A 227 -9.85 -31.47 17.61
N ASP A 228 -9.01 -32.48 17.76
CA ASP A 228 -9.15 -33.47 18.84
C ASP A 228 -9.03 -32.86 20.25
N LEU A 229 -8.47 -31.65 20.36
CA LEU A 229 -8.26 -30.97 21.64
C LEU A 229 -9.16 -29.73 21.82
N THR A 230 -9.66 -29.15 20.72
CA THR A 230 -10.39 -27.88 20.73
C THR A 230 -11.73 -28.00 19.99
N PRO A 231 -12.84 -27.49 20.55
CA PRO A 231 -14.08 -27.36 19.79
C PRO A 231 -13.90 -26.33 18.67
N ALA A 232 -14.89 -26.20 17.78
CA ALA A 232 -14.92 -25.11 16.82
C ALA A 232 -14.81 -23.76 17.54
N GLY A 233 -14.02 -22.86 16.97
CA GLY A 233 -13.78 -21.56 17.54
C GLY A 233 -13.67 -20.46 16.51
N LEU A 234 -13.43 -19.26 17.01
CA LEU A 234 -13.40 -18.03 16.24
C LEU A 234 -12.38 -17.08 16.87
N LEU A 235 -11.49 -16.55 16.04
CA LEU A 235 -10.67 -15.40 16.36
C LEU A 235 -11.29 -14.16 15.74
N ALA A 236 -11.71 -13.21 16.57
CA ALA A 236 -12.39 -12.00 16.15
C ALA A 236 -11.52 -10.77 16.38
N PHE A 237 -11.35 -9.96 15.35
CA PHE A 237 -10.67 -8.66 15.39
C PHE A 237 -11.70 -7.57 15.22
N GLY A 238 -11.66 -6.54 16.05
CA GLY A 238 -12.57 -5.40 16.02
C GLY A 238 -11.81 -4.11 15.83
N SER A 239 -12.37 -3.20 15.02
CA SER A 239 -11.90 -1.83 14.87
C SER A 239 -13.04 -0.82 15.03
N ARG A 240 -12.72 0.35 15.55
CA ARG A 240 -13.56 1.55 15.59
C ARG A 240 -13.68 2.23 14.23
N ASP A 241 -12.74 1.97 13.33
CA ASP A 241 -12.74 2.52 11.97
C ASP A 241 -13.55 1.59 11.04
N GLU A 242 -14.65 2.12 10.50
CA GLU A 242 -15.57 1.43 9.58
C GLU A 242 -14.86 0.94 8.31
N ALA A 243 -13.80 1.63 7.89
CA ALA A 243 -13.05 1.31 6.67
C ALA A 243 -11.90 0.31 6.90
N PHE A 244 -11.59 -0.03 8.16
CA PHE A 244 -10.42 -0.86 8.48
C PHE A 244 -10.52 -2.26 7.84
N PHE A 245 -11.67 -2.92 7.99
CA PHE A 245 -11.94 -4.23 7.40
C PHE A 245 -12.94 -4.10 6.25
N THR A 246 -12.43 -3.97 5.03
CA THR A 246 -13.27 -3.89 3.83
C THR A 246 -13.52 -5.28 3.24
N PRO A 247 -14.77 -5.62 2.85
CA PRO A 247 -15.04 -6.82 2.07
C PRO A 247 -14.18 -6.87 0.80
N GLY A 248 -13.49 -7.98 0.57
CA GLY A 248 -12.58 -8.16 -0.58
C GLY A 248 -11.11 -7.84 -0.32
N GLN A 249 -10.74 -7.34 0.87
CA GLN A 249 -9.34 -7.35 1.29
C GLN A 249 -8.83 -8.81 1.42
N GLY A 250 -7.54 -9.00 1.16
CA GLY A 250 -6.88 -10.30 1.33
C GLY A 250 -6.92 -10.76 2.79
N THR A 251 -7.35 -11.99 3.03
CA THR A 251 -7.44 -12.59 4.37
C THR A 251 -6.24 -13.49 4.69
N GLU A 252 -5.26 -13.59 3.79
CA GLU A 252 -4.16 -14.54 3.87
C GLU A 252 -3.29 -14.31 5.12
N LEU A 253 -2.99 -13.04 5.43
CA LEU A 253 -2.17 -12.71 6.58
C LEU A 253 -2.90 -12.96 7.91
N LEU A 254 -4.20 -12.71 7.93
CA LEU A 254 -5.07 -13.00 9.06
C LEU A 254 -5.19 -14.52 9.28
N ARG A 255 -5.35 -15.30 8.21
CA ARG A 255 -5.32 -16.77 8.26
C ARG A 255 -3.97 -17.30 8.72
N PHE A 256 -2.87 -16.65 8.36
CA PHE A 256 -1.55 -17.02 8.84
C PHE A 256 -1.42 -16.82 10.36
N LEU A 257 -1.90 -15.69 10.90
CA LEU A 257 -1.96 -15.47 12.36
C LEU A 257 -2.79 -16.55 13.05
N GLN A 258 -3.97 -16.85 12.50
CA GLN A 258 -4.85 -17.89 13.01
C GLN A 258 -4.15 -19.26 13.04
N ALA A 259 -3.47 -19.65 11.97
CA ALA A 259 -2.77 -20.92 11.89
C ALA A 259 -1.59 -21.00 12.87
N ALA A 260 -0.82 -19.91 13.02
CA ALA A 260 0.28 -19.84 13.99
C ALA A 260 -0.23 -19.95 15.44
N PHE A 261 -1.32 -19.23 15.75
CA PHE A 261 -1.99 -19.32 17.05
C PHE A 261 -2.51 -20.73 17.32
N GLN A 262 -3.22 -21.33 16.36
CA GLN A 262 -3.77 -22.67 16.52
C GLN A 262 -2.66 -23.71 16.75
N ALA A 263 -1.55 -23.63 16.02
CA ALA A 263 -0.43 -24.53 16.21
C ALA A 263 0.16 -24.44 17.63
N ARG A 264 0.31 -23.22 18.17
CA ARG A 264 0.79 -23.01 19.56
C ARG A 264 -0.25 -23.44 20.59
N LEU A 265 -1.53 -23.18 20.33
CA LEU A 265 -2.62 -23.59 21.20
C LEU A 265 -2.65 -25.12 21.36
N ILE A 266 -2.59 -25.86 20.25
CA ILE A 266 -2.55 -27.32 20.27
C ILE A 266 -1.34 -27.83 21.07
N HIS A 267 -0.16 -27.24 20.88
CA HIS A 267 1.04 -27.61 21.64
C HIS A 267 0.89 -27.45 23.17
N PHE A 268 0.10 -26.48 23.66
CA PHE A 268 -0.13 -26.32 25.10
C PHE A 268 -1.26 -27.19 25.64
N LEU A 269 -2.06 -27.81 24.77
CA LEU A 269 -3.17 -28.68 25.14
C LEU A 269 -2.83 -30.18 25.05
N ASP A 270 -1.76 -30.53 24.33
CA ASP A 270 -1.15 -31.87 24.28
C ASP A 270 -0.28 -32.13 25.53
#